data_AF-A0A7S0YU37-F1
#
_entry.id   AF-A0A7S0YU37-F1
#
_cell.length_a   1.000
_cell.length_b   1.000
_cell.length_c   1.000
_cell.angle_alpha   90.00
_cell.angle_beta   90.00
_cell.angle_gamma   90.00
#
_symmetry.space_group_name_H-M   'P 1'
#
loop_
_entity.id
_entity.type
_entity.pdbx_description
1 polymer ?
#
loop_
_entity_poly.entity_id
_entity_poly.type
_entity_poly.pdbx_seq_one_letter_code
_entity_poly.pdbx_strand_id
1 'polypeptide(L)'
;TSVYNTFNIIMKRKAQENNFKAILECIRDVMNTDIVVPGWLHDVLLGYGDPQASFYTQINPLTTVDFNDTFVDEEHVKASFPGKKVTVKPNAKGLKVPPFRVTFPKEGEDAPLVT
;
A
#
# COMPACT_ATOMS: atom_id res chain seq x y z
N THR A 1 37.71 -26.53 -21.11
CA THR A 1 37.39 -27.90 -20.69
C THR A 1 38.32 -28.45 -19.62
N SER A 2 39.63 -28.12 -19.63
CA SER A 2 40.62 -28.61 -18.63
C SER A 2 40.21 -28.44 -17.15
N VAL A 3 39.64 -27.29 -16.78
CA VAL A 3 39.27 -26.96 -15.39
C VAL A 3 38.15 -27.86 -14.83
N TYR A 4 37.22 -28.33 -15.67
CA TYR A 4 36.10 -29.16 -15.23
C TYR A 4 36.48 -30.64 -15.01
N ASN A 5 37.64 -31.07 -15.51
CA ASN A 5 38.13 -32.45 -15.41
C ASN A 5 38.99 -32.71 -14.17
N THR A 6 39.37 -31.66 -13.42
CA THR A 6 40.28 -31.76 -12.27
C THR A 6 39.56 -31.75 -10.91
N PHE A 7 38.24 -31.59 -10.89
CA PHE A 7 37.48 -31.56 -9.64
C PHE A 7 37.33 -32.98 -9.07
N ASN A 8 37.79 -33.16 -7.83
CA ASN A 8 37.72 -34.42 -7.08
C ASN A 8 36.86 -34.33 -5.81
N ILE A 9 36.34 -33.15 -5.48
CA ILE A 9 35.57 -32.88 -4.25
C ILE A 9 34.34 -32.02 -4.57
N ILE A 10 33.20 -32.35 -3.96
CA ILE A 10 31.96 -31.56 -3.99
C ILE A 10 31.58 -31.22 -2.54
N MET A 11 31.32 -29.94 -2.26
CA MET A 11 30.96 -29.47 -0.92
C MET A 11 29.50 -29.00 -0.89
N LYS A 12 28.72 -29.48 0.08
CA LYS A 12 27.31 -29.10 0.28
C LYS A 12 27.16 -28.23 1.53
N ARG A 13 26.42 -27.13 1.42
CA ARG A 13 26.10 -26.22 2.53
C ARG A 13 24.69 -26.46 3.06
N LYS A 14 24.40 -25.99 4.28
CA LYS A 14 23.06 -26.00 4.87
C LYS A 14 22.10 -25.16 4.01
N ALA A 15 20.89 -25.66 3.78
CA ALA A 15 19.92 -25.01 2.89
C ALA A 15 19.55 -23.58 3.35
N GLN A 16 19.40 -23.36 4.66
CA GLN A 16 19.01 -22.06 5.23
C GLN A 16 20.05 -20.94 4.99
N GLU A 17 21.32 -21.30 4.78
CA GLU A 17 22.43 -20.36 4.60
C GLU A 17 22.91 -20.28 3.14
N ASN A 18 22.30 -21.07 2.23
CA ASN A 18 22.76 -21.24 0.85
C ASN A 18 21.88 -20.53 -0.19
N ASN A 19 21.42 -19.32 0.13
CA ASN A 19 20.50 -18.55 -0.72
C ASN A 19 21.20 -17.50 -1.60
N PHE A 20 22.54 -17.38 -1.51
CA PHE A 20 23.30 -16.34 -2.19
C PHE A 20 23.09 -16.33 -3.71
N LYS A 21 23.10 -17.51 -4.35
CA LYS A 21 22.89 -17.63 -5.79
C LYS A 21 21.51 -17.12 -6.22
N ALA A 22 20.45 -17.58 -5.54
CA ALA A 22 19.07 -17.18 -5.87
C ALA A 22 18.83 -15.68 -5.66
N ILE A 23 19.40 -15.09 -4.61
CA ILE A 23 19.30 -13.65 -4.35
C ILE A 23 20.05 -12.86 -5.43
N LEU A 24 21.26 -13.27 -5.80
CA LEU A 24 22.02 -12.57 -6.85
C LEU A 24 21.38 -12.72 -8.23
N GLU A 25 20.82 -13.89 -8.54
CA GLU A 25 20.05 -14.10 -9.77
C GLU A 25 18.85 -13.16 -9.79
N CYS A 26 18.08 -13.07 -8.69
CA CYS A 26 16.98 -12.12 -8.57
C CYS A 26 17.41 -10.66 -8.76
N ILE A 27 18.51 -10.21 -8.13
CA ILE A 27 19.04 -8.84 -8.32
C ILE A 27 19.42 -8.61 -9.78
N ARG A 28 20.07 -9.58 -10.43
CA ARG A 28 20.42 -9.51 -11.85
C ARG A 28 19.18 -9.42 -12.73
N ASP A 29 18.18 -10.24 -12.46
CA ASP A 29 16.94 -10.27 -13.21
C ASP A 29 16.22 -8.93 -13.08
N VAL A 30 16.11 -8.39 -11.86
CA VAL A 30 15.55 -7.06 -11.60
C VAL A 30 16.28 -5.98 -12.40
N MET A 31 17.62 -5.98 -12.45
CA MET A 31 18.39 -5.01 -13.23
C MET A 31 18.23 -5.14 -14.75
N ASN A 32 17.92 -6.34 -15.25
CA ASN A 32 17.78 -6.61 -16.68
C ASN A 32 16.34 -6.48 -17.19
N THR A 33 15.35 -6.41 -16.29
CA THR A 33 13.96 -6.11 -16.62
C THR A 33 13.71 -4.60 -16.61
N ASP A 34 12.80 -4.12 -17.46
CA ASP A 34 12.28 -2.76 -17.36
C ASP A 34 11.48 -2.64 -16.04
N ILE A 35 12.14 -2.20 -14.97
CA ILE A 35 11.48 -1.99 -13.68
C ILE A 35 10.54 -0.79 -13.83
N VAL A 36 9.25 -1.08 -13.97
CA VAL A 36 8.19 -0.08 -13.86
C VAL A 36 7.91 0.20 -12.38
N VAL A 37 8.79 0.95 -11.73
CA VAL A 37 8.49 1.54 -10.41
C VAL A 37 7.42 2.61 -10.62
N PRO A 38 6.34 2.62 -9.81
CA PRO A 38 5.37 3.71 -9.86
C PRO A 38 6.08 5.05 -9.64
N GLY A 39 5.79 6.06 -10.49
CA GLY A 39 6.52 7.34 -10.47
C GLY A 39 6.50 8.05 -9.11
N TRP A 40 5.44 7.88 -8.32
CA TRP A 40 5.33 8.42 -6.96
C TRP A 40 6.29 7.78 -5.94
N LEU A 41 6.78 6.57 -6.21
CA LEU A 41 7.71 5.85 -5.33
C LEU A 41 9.16 5.99 -5.78
N HIS A 42 9.39 6.20 -7.08
CA HIS A 42 10.72 6.22 -7.68
C HIS A 42 11.67 7.20 -6.97
N ASP A 43 11.24 8.44 -6.77
CA ASP A 43 12.09 9.48 -6.19
C ASP A 43 12.34 9.23 -4.70
N VAL A 44 11.30 8.81 -3.96
CA VAL A 44 11.39 8.46 -2.53
C VAL A 44 12.31 7.25 -2.32
N LEU A 45 12.25 6.24 -3.19
CA LEU A 45 13.09 5.05 -3.12
C LEU A 45 14.57 5.37 -3.35
N LEU A 46 14.87 6.32 -4.25
CA LEU A 46 16.23 6.79 -4.52
C LEU A 46 16.76 7.78 -3.47
N GLY A 47 15.89 8.23 -2.54
CA GLY A 47 16.24 9.15 -1.47
C GLY A 47 16.28 10.62 -1.90
N TYR A 48 15.64 10.97 -3.00
CA TYR A 48 15.48 12.35 -3.48
C TYR A 48 14.02 12.81 -3.33
N GLY A 49 13.80 14.13 -3.40
CA GLY A 49 12.45 14.71 -3.36
C GLY A 49 11.88 14.88 -1.95
N ASP A 50 10.56 15.11 -1.89
CA ASP A 50 9.82 15.25 -0.63
C ASP A 50 9.31 13.87 -0.17
N PRO A 51 9.64 13.41 1.05
CA PRO A 51 9.07 12.18 1.61
C PRO A 51 7.53 12.18 1.61
N GLN A 52 6.90 13.36 1.70
CA GLN A 52 5.44 13.49 1.69
C GLN A 52 4.80 13.31 0.30
N ALA A 53 5.59 13.33 -0.78
CA ALA A 53 5.12 13.06 -2.15
C ALA A 53 4.45 11.69 -2.31
N SER A 54 4.81 10.74 -1.44
CA SER A 54 4.24 9.40 -1.42
C SER A 54 3.01 9.24 -0.52
N PHE A 55 2.57 10.32 0.13
CA PHE A 55 1.44 10.27 1.05
C PHE A 55 0.11 10.13 0.30
N TYR A 56 -0.86 9.41 0.88
CA TYR A 56 -2.12 9.08 0.21
C TYR A 56 -2.94 10.31 -0.21
N THR A 57 -2.73 11.47 0.41
CA THR A 57 -3.39 12.72 0.00
C THR A 57 -2.82 13.26 -1.31
N GLN A 58 -1.54 12.99 -1.57
CA GLN A 58 -0.82 13.49 -2.74
C GLN A 58 -0.88 12.50 -3.92
N ILE A 59 -1.14 11.21 -3.65
CA ILE A 59 -1.32 10.18 -4.69
C ILE A 59 -2.82 9.90 -4.91
N ASN A 60 -3.44 10.68 -5.81
CA ASN A 60 -4.80 10.47 -6.32
C ASN A 60 -5.80 9.92 -5.27
N PRO A 61 -6.15 10.69 -4.24
CA PRO A 61 -6.90 10.21 -3.10
C PRO A 61 -8.28 9.71 -3.52
N LEU A 62 -8.66 8.52 -3.02
CA LEU A 62 -10.02 8.03 -3.14
C LEU A 62 -10.95 8.95 -2.35
N THR A 63 -11.88 9.59 -3.04
CA THR A 63 -12.86 10.48 -2.41
C THR A 63 -13.94 9.69 -1.68
N THR A 64 -14.24 8.47 -2.11
CA THR A 64 -15.28 7.63 -1.50
C THR A 64 -14.71 6.25 -1.26
N VAL A 65 -14.77 5.81 -0.01
CA VAL A 65 -14.24 4.52 0.43
C VAL A 65 -15.35 3.74 1.11
N ASP A 66 -15.52 2.49 0.68
CA ASP A 66 -16.41 1.55 1.36
C ASP A 66 -15.64 0.91 2.51
N PHE A 67 -16.05 1.23 3.74
CA PHE A 67 -15.39 0.72 4.94
C PHE A 67 -15.92 -0.65 5.38
N ASN A 68 -16.88 -1.23 4.63
CA ASN A 68 -17.45 -2.55 4.89
C ASN A 68 -17.86 -2.72 6.37
N ASP A 69 -17.14 -3.57 7.11
CA ASP A 69 -17.37 -3.95 8.50
C ASP A 69 -16.47 -3.22 9.51
N THR A 70 -15.71 -2.22 9.08
CA THR A 70 -14.80 -1.45 9.97
C THR A 70 -15.58 -0.73 11.08
N PHE A 71 -16.79 -0.25 10.79
CA PHE A 71 -17.62 0.47 11.74
C PHE A 71 -18.82 -0.37 12.20
N VAL A 72 -19.09 -0.32 13.51
CA VAL A 72 -20.13 -1.12 14.15
C VAL A 72 -21.47 -0.38 14.11
N ASP A 73 -21.46 0.92 14.39
CA ASP A 73 -22.64 1.79 14.41
C ASP A 73 -22.29 3.26 14.06
N GLU A 74 -23.32 4.12 13.98
CA GLU A 74 -23.17 5.56 13.69
C GLU A 74 -22.29 6.28 14.73
N GLU A 75 -22.30 5.85 15.99
CA GLU A 75 -21.51 6.44 17.06
C GLU A 75 -20.03 6.12 16.88
N HIS A 76 -19.70 4.88 16.50
CA HIS A 76 -18.35 4.45 16.17
C HIS A 76 -17.78 5.26 15.00
N VAL A 77 -18.57 5.48 13.93
CA VAL A 77 -18.12 6.33 12.81
C VAL A 77 -17.77 7.75 13.30
N LYS A 78 -18.62 8.36 14.15
CA LYS A 78 -18.36 9.71 14.68
C LYS A 78 -17.14 9.75 15.59
N ALA A 79 -16.93 8.72 16.41
CA ALA A 79 -15.79 8.61 17.30
C ALA A 79 -14.46 8.40 16.54
N SER A 80 -14.49 7.70 15.40
CA SER A 80 -13.29 7.45 14.59
C SER A 80 -12.75 8.68 13.86
N PHE A 81 -13.56 9.75 13.68
CA PHE A 81 -13.14 11.00 13.03
C PHE A 81 -13.23 12.21 13.98
N PRO A 82 -12.39 12.28 15.03
CA PRO A 82 -12.41 13.38 15.97
C PRO A 82 -12.08 14.70 15.26
N GLY A 83 -12.91 15.74 15.49
CA GLY A 83 -12.71 17.07 14.91
C GLY A 83 -13.23 17.25 13.47
N LYS A 84 -13.87 16.24 12.87
CA LYS A 84 -14.56 16.37 11.57
C LYS A 84 -16.08 16.30 11.75
N LYS A 85 -16.82 17.09 10.98
CA LYS A 85 -18.29 17.02 10.95
C LYS A 85 -18.71 15.80 10.12
N VAL A 86 -19.29 14.79 10.76
CA VAL A 86 -19.77 13.57 10.10
C VAL A 86 -21.30 13.62 9.95
N THR A 87 -21.79 13.40 8.72
CA THR A 87 -23.22 13.31 8.39
C THR A 87 -23.51 11.92 7.84
N VAL A 88 -24.34 11.14 8.54
CA VAL A 88 -24.75 9.80 8.12
C VAL A 88 -26.09 9.85 7.38
N LYS A 89 -26.11 9.45 6.11
CA LYS A 89 -27.34 9.32 5.32
C LYS A 89 -28.00 7.96 5.59
N PRO A 90 -29.33 7.91 5.74
CA PRO A 90 -30.04 6.64 5.85
C PRO A 90 -29.96 5.87 4.53
N ASN A 91 -29.86 4.54 4.61
CA ASN A 91 -29.94 3.66 3.46
C ASN A 91 -31.36 3.70 2.85
N ALA A 92 -31.59 3.03 1.71
CA ALA A 92 -32.89 2.95 1.02
C ALA A 92 -34.06 2.47 1.90
N LYS A 93 -33.77 1.82 3.04
CA LYS A 93 -34.74 1.36 4.05
C LYS A 93 -34.93 2.33 5.22
N GLY A 94 -34.33 3.53 5.20
CA GLY A 94 -34.37 4.50 6.29
C GLY A 94 -33.45 4.17 7.48
N LEU A 95 -32.73 3.04 7.44
CA LEU A 95 -31.89 2.56 8.52
C LEU A 95 -30.45 3.04 8.37
N LYS A 96 -29.82 3.41 9.49
CA LYS A 96 -28.40 3.79 9.60
C LYS A 96 -27.59 2.63 10.18
N VAL A 97 -27.52 1.55 9.43
CA VAL A 97 -26.81 0.32 9.81
C VAL A 97 -25.67 0.08 8.83
N PRO A 98 -24.59 -0.59 9.26
CA PRO A 98 -23.49 -0.95 8.36
C PRO A 98 -23.98 -1.77 7.15
N PRO A 99 -23.24 -1.76 6.03
CA PRO A 99 -21.93 -1.11 5.82
C PRO A 99 -22.02 0.40 5.58
N PHE A 100 -21.00 1.13 6.05
CA PHE A 100 -20.90 2.59 5.89
C PHE A 100 -19.88 2.96 4.80
N ARG A 101 -20.29 3.86 3.90
CA ARG A 101 -19.44 4.34 2.81
C ARG A 101 -19.05 5.79 3.07
N VAL A 102 -17.82 6.03 3.50
CA VAL A 102 -17.36 7.38 3.84
C VAL A 102 -16.90 8.11 2.58
N THR A 103 -17.43 9.30 2.37
CA THR A 103 -16.99 10.25 1.35
C THR A 103 -16.22 11.39 2.02
N PHE A 104 -14.94 11.51 1.66
CA PHE A 104 -14.04 12.57 2.06
C PHE A 104 -14.14 13.76 1.10
N PRO A 105 -14.15 15.01 1.60
CA PRO A 105 -14.10 16.19 0.76
C PRO A 105 -12.77 16.24 0.00
N LYS A 106 -12.77 16.83 -1.20
CA LYS A 106 -11.53 17.13 -1.91
C LYS A 106 -10.77 18.24 -1.17
N GLU A 107 -9.45 18.19 -1.26
CA GLU A 107 -8.56 19.15 -0.61
C GLU A 107 -8.95 20.59 -1.00
N GLY A 108 -9.39 21.39 -0.03
CA GLY A 108 -9.87 22.77 -0.23
C GLY A 108 -11.36 23.02 0.06
N GLU A 109 -12.19 22.00 0.26
CA GLU A 109 -13.59 22.17 0.67
C GLU A 109 -13.81 21.82 2.15
N ASP A 110 -14.27 22.80 2.94
CA ASP A 110 -14.71 22.63 4.34
C ASP A 110 -16.10 21.95 4.40
N ALA A 111 -16.25 20.81 3.72
CA ALA A 111 -17.49 20.06 3.64
C ALA A 111 -17.52 18.91 4.66
N PRO A 112 -18.71 18.61 5.25
CA PRO A 112 -18.84 17.50 6.19
C PRO A 112 -18.57 16.15 5.51
N LEU A 113 -17.96 15.22 6.24
CA LEU A 113 -17.81 13.82 5.81
C LEU A 113 -19.20 13.21 5.65
N VAL A 114 -19.49 12.66 4.48
CA VAL A 114 -20.80 12.06 4.18
C VAL A 114 -20.65 10.55 4.19
N THR A 115 -21.48 9.88 4.99
CA THR A 115 -21.58 8.42 5.07
C THR A 115 -22.90 7.91 4.55
#